data_AF-A0A9P2ZRL6-F1
#
_entry.id   AF-A0A9P2ZRL6-F1
#
_cell.length_a   1.000
_cell.length_b   1.000
_cell.length_c   1.000
_cell.angle_alpha   90.00
_cell.angle_beta   90.00
_cell.angle_gamma   90.00
#
_symmetry.space_group_name_H-M   'P 1'
#
loop_
_entity.id
_entity.type
_entity.pdbx_description
1 polymer ?
#
loop_
_entity_poly.entity_id
_entity_poly.type
_entity_poly.pdbx_seq_one_letter_code
_entity_poly.pdbx_strand_id
1 'polypeptide(L)'
;MELVSGYRQNAGLQPDTLSYFHSPTGNILGLYAASIFLPSIFTAFIGDYISSRYGRRIAIWIGSVFIIAGALVNGLAKNPGMFIGGRVILGSGGAITKVGAPALLHEIAHPRLRPVLGAVYYGFYYTGSLTSAWLCFAWLYINSEASWRMPCLFQVLGPTLVILITATAPESPRFLIKWNKKQQAREILVKYHANGKEDDELVEWEFQEVCAALQQEADLPKSSYLDFFKTRGNRRRLIAVVTLSVGTNWVGNGIVSYYLTPVLKSVGVTNASQIAGINGGLAAWNLVLALLAGFNVERVGRRPIFFISFIGMFFSYVFVMGLSAGFAKTGHSAIGVAVIPFLFIYYGFYDIAMTPLPYHYSTEILPYNLRSKGLAIFTSVQNIANAFNQFVNSIALAAISWKYYAVYLAVLLCYMVIAYFFYPETKGLALEEIGVLFDYSRDEARKMAREAYAHPTLPNPNKQDDESQVGKHEPRHLESS
;
A
#
# COMPACT_ATOMS: atom_id res chain seq x y z
N MET A 1 -11.34 -27.40 22.13
CA MET A 1 -10.42 -28.04 21.15
C MET A 1 -10.59 -27.50 19.72
N GLU A 2 -11.79 -27.07 19.30
CA GLU A 2 -12.05 -26.56 17.94
C GLU A 2 -11.52 -25.14 17.64
N LEU A 3 -11.45 -24.26 18.65
CA LEU A 3 -10.85 -22.91 18.55
C LEU A 3 -9.34 -22.94 18.22
N VAL A 4 -8.66 -24.03 18.58
CA VAL A 4 -7.24 -24.26 18.24
C VAL A 4 -7.10 -24.64 16.75
N SER A 5 -8.14 -25.23 16.13
CA SER A 5 -8.13 -25.57 14.69
C SER A 5 -8.31 -24.36 13.77
N GLY A 6 -9.00 -23.31 14.23
CA GLY A 6 -9.11 -22.05 13.50
C GLY A 6 -7.79 -21.27 13.50
N TYR A 7 -7.13 -21.22 14.65
CA TYR A 7 -5.80 -20.63 14.81
C TYR A 7 -4.74 -21.32 13.92
N ARG A 8 -4.88 -22.64 13.77
CA ARG A 8 -4.08 -23.50 12.89
C ARG A 8 -4.15 -23.08 11.40
N GLN A 9 -5.32 -22.65 10.91
CA GLN A 9 -5.46 -22.14 9.53
C GLN A 9 -5.02 -20.68 9.35
N ASN A 10 -5.05 -19.86 10.41
CA ASN A 10 -4.72 -18.42 10.36
C ASN A 10 -3.26 -18.10 9.98
N ALA A 11 -2.34 -19.06 10.12
CA ALA A 11 -0.93 -18.91 9.70
C ALA A 11 -0.72 -19.15 8.18
N GLY A 12 -1.79 -19.39 7.41
CA GLY A 12 -1.71 -19.82 6.02
C GLY A 12 -1.07 -21.21 5.87
N LEU A 13 -1.14 -22.00 6.93
CA LEU A 13 -0.52 -23.30 7.08
C LEU A 13 -1.62 -24.36 6.97
N GLN A 14 -1.47 -25.29 6.01
CA GLN A 14 -2.41 -26.42 5.86
C GLN A 14 -2.42 -27.29 7.13
N PRO A 15 -3.52 -27.98 7.45
CA PRO A 15 -3.63 -28.83 8.63
C PRO A 15 -2.45 -29.79 8.82
N ASP A 16 -1.87 -30.28 7.72
CA ASP A 16 -0.75 -31.22 7.68
C ASP A 16 0.59 -30.63 8.14
N THR A 17 0.78 -29.31 8.02
CA THR A 17 1.99 -28.64 8.54
C THR A 17 2.02 -28.62 10.07
N LEU A 18 0.85 -28.58 10.70
CA LEU A 18 0.70 -28.48 12.14
C LEU A 18 0.74 -29.84 12.83
N SER A 19 0.35 -30.91 12.14
CA SER A 19 0.62 -32.27 12.59
C SER A 19 2.12 -32.58 12.47
N TYR A 20 2.78 -32.14 11.39
CA TYR A 20 4.22 -32.33 11.19
C TYR A 20 5.10 -31.62 12.23
N PHE A 21 4.75 -30.39 12.65
CA PHE A 21 5.51 -29.65 13.67
C PHE A 21 5.02 -29.88 15.12
N HIS A 22 4.35 -31.00 15.41
CA HIS A 22 3.89 -31.37 16.75
C HIS A 22 3.00 -30.31 17.45
N SER A 23 2.06 -29.69 16.73
CA SER A 23 1.03 -28.82 17.30
C SER A 23 1.56 -27.70 18.22
N PRO A 24 2.36 -26.75 17.71
CA PRO A 24 2.87 -25.64 18.50
C PRO A 24 1.73 -24.81 19.11
N THR A 25 1.71 -24.68 20.43
CA THR A 25 0.68 -23.97 21.20
C THR A 25 0.93 -22.46 21.26
N GLY A 26 -0.14 -21.67 21.20
CA GLY A 26 -0.22 -20.25 21.56
C GLY A 26 0.87 -19.34 20.97
N ASN A 27 1.88 -19.03 21.78
CA ASN A 27 2.94 -18.07 21.45
C ASN A 27 3.76 -18.46 20.23
N ILE A 28 4.01 -19.76 20.02
CA ILE A 28 4.81 -20.23 18.88
C ILE A 28 4.00 -20.10 17.57
N LEU A 29 2.67 -20.28 17.64
CA LEU A 29 1.77 -20.11 16.49
C LEU A 29 1.65 -18.64 16.05
N GLY A 30 1.52 -17.74 17.02
CA GLY A 30 1.59 -16.30 16.77
C GLY A 30 2.96 -15.89 16.22
N LEU A 31 4.05 -16.47 16.71
CA LEU A 31 5.40 -16.23 16.19
C LEU A 31 5.53 -16.69 14.73
N TYR A 32 4.95 -17.84 14.32
CA TYR A 32 4.93 -18.23 12.90
C TYR A 32 4.23 -17.20 12.03
N ALA A 33 3.04 -16.76 12.43
CA ALA A 33 2.27 -15.78 11.65
C ALA A 33 2.97 -14.41 11.60
N ALA A 34 3.59 -13.98 12.70
CA ALA A 34 4.27 -12.68 12.80
C ALA A 34 5.69 -12.67 12.23
N SER A 35 6.36 -13.83 12.13
CA SER A 35 7.75 -13.95 11.70
C SER A 35 8.05 -13.36 10.32
N ILE A 36 7.04 -13.28 9.45
CA ILE A 36 7.15 -12.64 8.12
C ILE A 36 7.04 -11.11 8.20
N PHE A 37 6.31 -10.57 9.18
CA PHE A 37 6.02 -9.14 9.27
C PHE A 37 7.06 -8.39 10.12
N LEU A 38 7.58 -9.02 11.17
CA LEU A 38 8.59 -8.40 12.06
C LEU A 38 9.85 -7.91 11.33
N PRO A 39 10.54 -8.72 10.49
CA PRO A 39 11.74 -8.25 9.80
C PRO A 39 11.42 -7.17 8.76
N SER A 40 10.22 -7.23 8.17
CA SER A 40 9.73 -6.26 7.18
C SER A 40 9.70 -4.83 7.71
N ILE A 41 9.63 -4.65 9.03
CA ILE A 41 9.68 -3.34 9.70
C ILE A 41 11.04 -2.67 9.49
N PHE A 42 12.13 -3.43 9.65
CA PHE A 42 13.50 -2.91 9.58
C PHE A 42 14.03 -2.93 8.15
N THR A 43 13.70 -3.97 7.39
CA THR A 43 14.20 -4.10 6.03
C THR A 43 13.56 -3.11 5.05
N ALA A 44 12.44 -2.48 5.38
CA ALA A 44 11.92 -1.34 4.63
C ALA A 44 12.89 -0.15 4.61
N PHE A 45 13.53 0.16 5.76
CA PHE A 45 14.54 1.24 5.84
C PHE A 45 15.83 0.87 5.10
N ILE A 46 16.23 -0.40 5.17
CA ILE A 46 17.36 -0.92 4.39
C ILE A 46 17.03 -0.85 2.89
N GLY A 47 15.79 -1.17 2.51
CA GLY A 47 15.30 -1.06 1.14
C GLY A 47 15.35 0.37 0.61
N ASP A 48 14.96 1.37 1.42
CA ASP A 48 15.13 2.79 1.09
C ASP A 48 16.60 3.17 0.87
N TYR A 49 17.49 2.74 1.76
CA TYR A 49 18.93 2.99 1.63
C TYR A 49 19.50 2.40 0.34
N ILE A 50 19.18 1.14 0.04
CA ILE A 50 19.64 0.44 -1.16
C ILE A 50 19.06 1.11 -2.41
N SER A 51 17.76 1.38 -2.44
CA SER A 51 17.05 2.00 -3.56
C SER A 51 17.60 3.41 -3.88
N SER A 52 17.89 4.18 -2.83
CA SER A 52 18.42 5.54 -2.96
C SER A 52 19.89 5.60 -3.36
N ARG A 53 20.71 4.63 -2.92
CA ARG A 53 22.16 4.63 -3.13
C ARG A 53 22.60 3.88 -4.39
N TYR A 54 22.04 2.69 -4.61
CA TYR A 54 22.49 1.77 -5.67
C TYR A 54 21.53 1.72 -6.86
N GLY A 55 20.30 2.20 -6.72
CA GLY A 55 19.30 2.20 -7.79
C GLY A 55 18.07 1.38 -7.42
N ARG A 56 16.95 1.66 -8.08
CA ARG A 56 15.64 1.09 -7.73
C ARG A 56 15.57 -0.36 -8.21
N ARG A 57 16.13 -0.65 -9.39
CA ARG A 57 16.19 -2.00 -9.97
C ARG A 57 17.00 -2.96 -9.10
N ILE A 58 18.14 -2.51 -8.59
CA ILE A 58 19.01 -3.33 -7.72
C ILE A 58 18.28 -3.68 -6.41
N ALA A 59 17.51 -2.76 -5.83
CA ALA A 59 16.70 -3.05 -4.65
C ALA A 59 15.67 -4.18 -4.93
N ILE A 60 15.02 -4.15 -6.09
CA ILE A 60 14.06 -5.20 -6.50
C ILE A 60 14.76 -6.56 -6.67
N TRP A 61 15.95 -6.60 -7.27
CA TRP A 61 16.70 -7.85 -7.43
C TRP A 61 17.14 -8.43 -6.09
N ILE A 62 17.71 -7.61 -5.21
CA ILE A 62 18.11 -8.05 -3.86
C ILE A 62 16.88 -8.56 -3.10
N GLY A 63 15.77 -7.82 -3.13
CA GLY A 63 14.52 -8.26 -2.51
C GLY A 63 14.01 -9.59 -3.06
N SER A 64 14.04 -9.77 -4.38
CA SER A 64 13.60 -10.99 -5.06
C SER A 64 14.48 -12.21 -4.73
N VAL A 65 15.81 -12.04 -4.65
CA VAL A 65 16.73 -13.10 -4.24
C VAL A 65 16.46 -13.54 -2.81
N PHE A 66 16.19 -12.61 -1.89
CA PHE A 66 15.79 -12.94 -0.52
C PHE A 66 14.46 -13.71 -0.49
N ILE A 67 13.46 -13.32 -1.29
CA ILE A 67 12.19 -14.06 -1.37
C ILE A 67 12.42 -15.50 -1.87
N ILE A 68 13.25 -15.68 -2.91
CA ILE A 68 13.60 -17.02 -3.44
C ILE A 68 14.29 -17.87 -2.37
N ALA A 69 15.30 -17.32 -1.69
CA ALA A 69 16.00 -18.01 -0.62
C ALA A 69 15.06 -18.40 0.52
N GLY A 70 14.19 -17.48 0.96
CA GLY A 70 13.19 -17.74 2.00
C GLY A 70 12.17 -18.81 1.60
N ALA A 71 11.72 -18.81 0.33
CA ALA A 71 10.80 -19.82 -0.19
C ALA A 71 11.43 -21.21 -0.24
N LEU A 72 12.70 -21.32 -0.67
CA LEU A 72 13.44 -22.59 -0.67
C LEU A 72 13.66 -23.13 0.75
N VAL A 73 14.04 -22.26 1.69
CA VAL A 73 14.21 -22.63 3.11
C VAL A 73 12.88 -23.10 3.71
N ASN A 74 11.76 -22.44 3.40
CA ASN A 74 10.44 -22.85 3.86
C ASN A 74 10.00 -24.18 3.26
N GLY A 75 10.21 -24.39 1.95
CA GLY A 75 9.84 -25.63 1.27
C GLY A 75 10.67 -26.85 1.70
N LEU A 76 11.92 -26.62 2.11
CA LEU A 76 12.84 -27.66 2.60
C LEU A 76 12.92 -27.73 4.14
N ALA A 77 12.01 -27.04 4.85
CA ALA A 77 12.06 -26.95 6.30
C ALA A 77 11.85 -28.32 6.96
N LYS A 78 12.85 -28.75 7.75
CA LYS A 78 12.79 -29.97 8.57
C LYS A 78 12.44 -29.68 10.03
N ASN A 79 12.83 -28.50 10.51
CA ASN A 79 12.64 -28.06 11.89
C ASN A 79 11.78 -26.80 11.94
N PRO A 80 10.99 -26.62 13.01
CA PRO A 80 10.15 -25.44 13.15
C PRO A 80 10.93 -24.12 13.17
N GLY A 81 12.13 -24.10 13.76
CA GLY A 81 13.03 -22.93 13.71
C GLY A 81 13.53 -22.61 12.30
N MET A 82 13.74 -23.62 11.43
CA MET A 82 14.11 -23.42 10.04
C MET A 82 12.96 -22.78 9.23
N PHE A 83 11.72 -23.17 9.54
CA PHE A 83 10.53 -22.55 8.94
C PHE A 83 10.36 -21.09 9.37
N ILE A 84 10.59 -20.77 10.66
CA ILE A 84 10.59 -19.38 11.13
C ILE A 84 11.70 -18.58 10.43
N GLY A 85 12.91 -19.13 10.33
CA GLY A 85 14.03 -18.50 9.63
C GLY A 85 13.71 -18.21 8.16
N GLY A 86 13.10 -19.17 7.45
CA GLY A 86 12.67 -18.98 6.06
C GLY A 86 11.61 -17.88 5.91
N ARG A 87 10.63 -17.82 6.82
CA ARG A 87 9.64 -16.73 6.87
C ARG A 87 10.27 -15.37 7.13
N VAL A 88 11.30 -15.31 7.99
CA VAL A 88 12.02 -14.07 8.27
C VAL A 88 12.71 -13.54 7.01
N ILE A 89 13.45 -14.40 6.31
CA ILE A 89 14.14 -14.05 5.06
C ILE A 89 13.14 -13.62 3.99
N LEU A 90 12.01 -14.33 3.87
CA LEU A 90 10.96 -14.02 2.90
C LEU A 90 10.31 -12.66 3.16
N GLY A 91 10.01 -12.35 4.43
CA GLY A 91 9.51 -11.04 4.86
C GLY A 91 10.49 -9.92 4.55
N SER A 92 11.77 -10.13 4.87
CA SER A 92 12.85 -9.19 4.59
C SER A 92 12.88 -8.76 3.11
N GLY A 93 12.85 -9.72 2.18
CA GLY A 93 12.87 -9.45 0.75
C GLY A 93 11.60 -8.78 0.23
N GLY A 94 10.44 -9.15 0.80
CA GLY A 94 9.15 -8.53 0.49
C GLY A 94 9.13 -7.02 0.75
N ALA A 95 9.61 -6.57 1.91
CA ALA A 95 9.64 -5.14 2.23
C ALA A 95 10.61 -4.33 1.37
N ILE A 96 11.80 -4.87 1.07
CA ILE A 96 12.77 -4.21 0.18
C ILE A 96 12.14 -3.98 -1.21
N THR A 97 11.47 -5.01 -1.74
CA THR A 97 10.81 -4.94 -3.05
C THR A 97 9.66 -3.94 -3.04
N LYS A 98 8.85 -3.90 -1.97
CA LYS A 98 7.73 -2.96 -1.81
C LYS A 98 8.14 -1.49 -1.78
N VAL A 99 9.36 -1.17 -1.37
CA VAL A 99 9.88 0.22 -1.41
C VAL A 99 10.39 0.59 -2.81
N GLY A 100 11.14 -0.31 -3.46
CA GLY A 100 11.76 -0.05 -4.75
C GLY A 100 10.80 -0.08 -5.95
N ALA A 101 9.88 -1.05 -5.98
CA ALA A 101 8.98 -1.28 -7.12
C ALA A 101 8.02 -0.11 -7.42
N PRO A 102 7.28 0.48 -6.47
CA PRO A 102 6.39 1.60 -6.78
C PRO A 102 7.18 2.86 -7.16
N ALA A 103 8.37 3.08 -6.58
CA ALA A 103 9.24 4.18 -6.96
C ALA A 103 9.71 4.03 -8.42
N LEU A 104 10.17 2.83 -8.81
CA LEU A 104 10.57 2.53 -10.18
C LEU A 104 9.41 2.72 -11.17
N LEU A 105 8.22 2.21 -10.82
CA LEU A 105 7.02 2.35 -11.63
C LEU A 105 6.67 3.81 -11.89
N HIS A 106 6.67 4.64 -10.85
CA HIS A 106 6.36 6.07 -11.00
C HIS A 106 7.43 6.83 -11.77
N GLU A 107 8.71 6.47 -11.65
CA GLU A 107 9.81 7.17 -12.32
C GLU A 107 9.97 6.78 -13.80
N ILE A 108 9.44 5.64 -14.25
CA ILE A 108 9.48 5.19 -15.65
C ILE A 108 8.14 5.35 -16.37
N ALA A 109 7.02 5.39 -15.63
CA ALA A 109 5.72 5.51 -16.26
C ALA A 109 5.54 6.87 -16.94
N HIS A 110 5.06 6.82 -18.20
CA HIS A 110 4.62 7.98 -18.96
C HIS A 110 3.59 8.80 -18.15
N PRO A 111 3.66 10.13 -18.09
CA PRO A 111 2.82 10.98 -17.24
C PRO A 111 1.33 10.68 -17.33
N ARG A 112 0.81 10.46 -18.54
CA ARG A 112 -0.61 10.10 -18.78
C ARG A 112 -1.04 8.77 -18.16
N LEU A 113 -0.14 7.80 -18.04
CA LEU A 113 -0.46 6.46 -17.53
C LEU A 113 -0.03 6.28 -16.07
N ARG A 114 0.83 7.16 -15.55
CA ARG A 114 1.42 7.09 -14.22
C ARG A 114 0.37 6.94 -13.10
N PRO A 115 -0.75 7.67 -13.08
CA PRO A 115 -1.74 7.53 -12.00
C PRO A 115 -2.48 6.18 -12.05
N VAL A 116 -2.87 5.75 -13.25
CA VAL A 116 -3.54 4.45 -13.47
C VAL A 116 -2.61 3.30 -13.09
N LEU A 117 -1.35 3.32 -13.56
CA LEU A 117 -0.36 2.28 -13.24
C LEU A 117 -0.06 2.24 -11.74
N GLY A 118 0.08 3.40 -11.10
CA GLY A 118 0.27 3.50 -9.65
C GLY A 118 -0.89 2.93 -8.84
N ALA A 119 -2.13 3.17 -9.27
CA ALA A 119 -3.32 2.64 -8.62
C ALA A 119 -3.48 1.12 -8.81
N VAL A 120 -3.18 0.61 -10.01
CA VAL A 120 -3.29 -0.83 -10.32
C VAL A 120 -2.17 -1.65 -9.67
N TYR A 121 -1.02 -1.05 -9.36
CA TYR A 121 0.15 -1.72 -8.75
C TYR A 121 -0.21 -2.61 -7.56
N TYR A 122 -0.90 -2.06 -6.55
CA TYR A 122 -1.25 -2.85 -5.37
C TYR A 122 -2.36 -3.87 -5.65
N GLY A 123 -3.22 -3.62 -6.65
CA GLY A 123 -4.25 -4.56 -7.09
C GLY A 123 -3.69 -5.89 -7.61
N PHE A 124 -2.48 -5.89 -8.17
CA PHE A 124 -1.79 -7.13 -8.57
C PHE A 124 -1.45 -8.06 -7.40
N TYR A 125 -1.53 -7.60 -6.15
CA TYR A 125 -1.48 -8.50 -4.99
C TYR A 125 -2.54 -9.62 -5.09
N TYR A 126 -3.72 -9.31 -5.61
CA TYR A 126 -4.80 -10.29 -5.73
C TYR A 126 -4.56 -11.35 -6.79
N THR A 127 -3.73 -11.13 -7.81
CA THR A 127 -3.35 -12.20 -8.75
C THR A 127 -2.51 -13.25 -8.03
N GLY A 128 -1.58 -12.82 -7.17
CA GLY A 128 -0.80 -13.70 -6.30
C GLY A 128 -1.68 -14.43 -5.29
N SER A 129 -2.61 -13.72 -4.65
CA SER A 129 -3.57 -14.31 -3.71
C SER A 129 -4.47 -15.36 -4.38
N LEU A 130 -5.01 -15.05 -5.56
CA LEU A 130 -5.84 -15.96 -6.35
C LEU A 130 -5.07 -17.22 -6.74
N THR A 131 -3.86 -17.04 -7.30
CA THR A 131 -2.99 -18.16 -7.68
C THR A 131 -2.67 -19.04 -6.47
N SER A 132 -2.34 -18.43 -5.32
CA SER A 132 -2.08 -19.14 -4.07
C SER A 132 -3.30 -19.92 -3.57
N ALA A 133 -4.50 -19.32 -3.62
CA ALA A 133 -5.73 -19.96 -3.20
C ALA A 133 -6.06 -21.22 -4.04
N TRP A 134 -5.91 -21.12 -5.36
CA TRP A 134 -6.17 -22.26 -6.27
C TRP A 134 -5.10 -23.34 -6.19
N LEU A 135 -3.83 -22.98 -6.02
CA LEU A 135 -2.76 -23.95 -5.80
C LEU A 135 -2.95 -24.71 -4.49
N CYS A 136 -3.29 -23.99 -3.41
CA CYS A 136 -3.64 -24.61 -2.14
C CYS A 136 -4.82 -25.56 -2.33
N PHE A 137 -5.86 -25.16 -3.07
CA PHE A 137 -7.01 -26.01 -3.37
C PHE A 137 -6.64 -27.29 -4.15
N ALA A 138 -5.81 -27.18 -5.18
CA ALA A 138 -5.36 -28.32 -5.97
C ALA A 138 -4.55 -29.33 -5.13
N TRP A 139 -3.72 -28.84 -4.21
CA TRP A 139 -2.90 -29.70 -3.34
C TRP A 139 -3.63 -30.22 -2.10
N LEU A 140 -4.83 -29.73 -1.76
CA LEU A 140 -5.65 -30.29 -0.67
C LEU A 140 -6.01 -31.77 -0.86
N TYR A 141 -6.00 -32.26 -2.10
CA TYR A 141 -6.35 -33.65 -2.42
C TYR A 141 -5.16 -34.62 -2.31
N ILE A 142 -3.96 -34.12 -2.02
CA ILE A 142 -2.73 -34.93 -1.90
C ILE A 142 -2.44 -35.16 -0.41
N ASN A 143 -2.73 -36.36 0.09
CA ASN A 143 -2.46 -36.78 1.49
C ASN A 143 -0.97 -37.13 1.71
N SER A 144 -0.06 -36.18 1.53
CA SER A 144 1.38 -36.37 1.72
C SER A 144 2.04 -35.09 2.24
N GLU A 145 3.26 -35.17 2.78
CA GLU A 145 4.08 -34.00 3.15
C GLU A 145 4.28 -33.02 1.97
N ALA A 146 4.09 -33.49 0.74
CA ALA A 146 4.08 -32.66 -0.46
C ALA A 146 2.94 -31.61 -0.47
N SER A 147 1.85 -31.84 0.27
CA SER A 147 0.67 -30.94 0.34
C SER A 147 1.06 -29.50 0.66
N TRP A 148 1.96 -29.32 1.63
CA TRP A 148 2.36 -28.00 2.11
C TRP A 148 3.72 -27.52 1.60
N ARG A 149 4.64 -28.44 1.31
CA ARG A 149 5.97 -28.09 0.78
C ARG A 149 5.89 -27.55 -0.64
N MET A 150 5.03 -28.13 -1.48
CA MET A 150 4.93 -27.74 -2.89
C MET A 150 4.38 -26.31 -3.08
N PRO A 151 3.31 -25.86 -2.39
CA PRO A 151 2.90 -24.47 -2.43
C PRO A 151 3.98 -23.50 -1.93
N CYS A 152 4.79 -23.88 -0.94
CA CYS A 152 5.92 -23.07 -0.49
C CYS A 152 7.02 -22.95 -1.56
N LEU A 153 7.37 -24.04 -2.25
CA LEU A 153 8.37 -24.02 -3.32
C LEU A 153 7.86 -23.27 -4.56
N PHE A 154 6.57 -23.34 -4.86
CA PHE A 154 5.98 -22.62 -5.98
C PHE A 154 6.11 -21.10 -5.86
N GLN A 155 6.26 -20.57 -4.63
CA GLN A 155 6.51 -19.15 -4.40
C GLN A 155 7.79 -18.63 -5.08
N VAL A 156 8.74 -19.50 -5.45
CA VAL A 156 9.96 -19.14 -6.20
C VAL A 156 9.65 -18.61 -7.60
N LEU A 157 8.54 -19.03 -8.21
CA LEU A 157 8.20 -18.68 -9.60
C LEU A 157 8.01 -17.16 -9.77
N GLY A 158 7.23 -16.53 -8.90
CA GLY A 158 6.96 -15.08 -8.93
C GLY A 158 8.22 -14.21 -8.94
N PRO A 159 9.07 -14.23 -7.90
CA PRO A 159 10.30 -13.42 -7.85
C PRO A 159 11.30 -13.79 -8.95
N THR A 160 11.33 -15.03 -9.43
CA THR A 160 12.17 -15.41 -10.58
C THR A 160 11.71 -14.70 -11.85
N LEU A 161 10.41 -14.68 -12.12
CA LEU A 161 9.84 -13.92 -13.23
C LEU A 161 10.10 -12.42 -13.09
N VAL A 162 10.02 -11.88 -11.87
CA VAL A 162 10.36 -10.47 -11.61
C VAL A 162 11.82 -10.19 -11.98
N ILE A 163 12.78 -11.02 -11.58
CA ILE A 163 14.20 -10.84 -11.95
C ILE A 163 14.38 -10.89 -13.47
N LEU A 164 13.77 -11.86 -14.16
CA LEU A 164 13.88 -12.02 -15.61
C LEU A 164 13.28 -10.81 -16.36
N ILE A 165 12.10 -10.34 -15.96
CA ILE A 165 11.44 -9.19 -16.59
C ILE A 165 12.23 -7.91 -16.29
N THR A 166 12.61 -7.70 -15.03
CA THR A 166 13.34 -6.49 -14.63
C THR A 166 14.78 -6.45 -15.16
N ALA A 167 15.35 -7.57 -15.60
CA ALA A 167 16.61 -7.59 -16.35
C ALA A 167 16.53 -6.78 -17.65
N THR A 168 15.36 -6.78 -18.30
CA THR A 168 15.09 -6.00 -19.52
C THR A 168 14.55 -4.60 -19.24
N ALA A 169 14.13 -4.32 -18.00
CA ALA A 169 13.58 -3.02 -17.63
C ALA A 169 14.70 -1.98 -17.45
N PRO A 170 14.48 -0.73 -17.90
CA PRO A 170 15.42 0.35 -17.68
C PRO A 170 15.49 0.71 -16.20
N GLU A 171 16.59 1.33 -15.79
CA GLU A 171 16.67 1.98 -14.49
C GLU A 171 15.95 3.32 -14.54
N SER A 172 15.58 3.86 -13.39
CA SER A 172 14.96 5.18 -13.28
C SER A 172 15.79 6.29 -13.97
N PRO A 173 15.22 7.05 -14.93
CA PRO A 173 15.88 8.20 -15.54
C PRO A 173 16.35 9.23 -14.51
N ARG A 174 15.55 9.44 -13.46
CA ARG A 174 15.89 10.33 -12.35
C ARG A 174 17.10 9.84 -11.55
N PHE A 175 17.18 8.53 -11.29
CA PHE A 175 18.35 7.96 -10.63
C PHE A 175 19.62 8.14 -11.48
N LEU A 176 19.51 7.93 -12.79
CA LEU A 176 20.62 8.09 -13.72
C LEU A 176 21.12 9.53 -13.78
N ILE A 177 20.22 10.53 -13.84
CA ILE A 177 20.61 11.95 -13.81
C ILE A 177 21.29 12.29 -12.48
N LYS A 178 20.79 11.79 -11.35
CA LYS A 178 21.44 11.96 -10.04
C LYS A 178 22.85 11.39 -9.96
N TRP A 179 23.15 10.34 -10.74
CA TRP A 179 24.48 9.75 -10.89
C TRP A 179 25.29 10.33 -12.06
N ASN A 180 24.88 11.50 -12.56
CA ASN A 180 25.51 12.22 -13.67
C ASN A 180 25.52 11.45 -15.02
N LYS A 181 24.60 10.48 -15.19
CA LYS A 181 24.41 9.69 -16.42
C LYS A 181 23.25 10.24 -17.25
N LYS A 182 23.34 11.53 -17.61
CA LYS A 182 22.29 12.29 -18.30
C LYS A 182 21.91 11.70 -19.67
N GLN A 183 22.90 11.27 -20.45
CA GLN A 183 22.67 10.71 -21.78
C GLN A 183 21.81 9.44 -21.74
N GLN A 184 22.15 8.50 -20.84
CA GLN A 184 21.38 7.27 -20.65
C GLN A 184 19.95 7.55 -20.18
N ALA A 185 19.76 8.56 -19.35
CA ALA A 185 18.42 8.97 -18.93
C ALA A 185 17.58 9.50 -20.11
N ARG A 186 18.19 10.33 -20.99
CA ARG A 186 17.53 10.84 -22.19
C ARG A 186 17.17 9.72 -23.16
N GLU A 187 18.06 8.76 -23.40
CA GLU A 187 17.79 7.58 -24.24
C GLU A 187 16.58 6.76 -23.76
N ILE A 188 16.42 6.61 -22.44
CA ILE A 188 15.27 5.91 -21.85
C ILE A 188 13.99 6.71 -22.10
N LEU A 189 13.98 8.02 -21.87
CA LEU A 189 12.81 8.86 -22.13
C LEU A 189 12.42 8.84 -23.62
N VAL A 190 13.39 8.98 -24.53
CA VAL A 190 13.17 8.88 -25.97
C VAL A 190 12.51 7.54 -26.34
N LYS A 191 13.04 6.44 -25.83
CA LYS A 191 12.55 5.09 -26.16
C LYS A 191 11.13 4.83 -25.62
N TYR A 192 10.87 5.17 -24.36
CA TYR A 192 9.62 4.78 -23.68
C TYR A 192 8.52 5.84 -23.72
N HIS A 193 8.87 7.13 -23.86
CA HIS A 193 7.88 8.22 -23.86
C HIS A 193 7.65 8.81 -25.26
N ALA A 194 8.66 8.81 -26.14
CA ALA A 194 8.55 9.35 -27.50
C ALA A 194 8.60 8.28 -28.62
N ASN A 195 8.48 6.99 -28.27
CA ASN A 195 8.56 5.86 -29.22
C ASN A 195 9.81 5.91 -30.13
N GLY A 196 10.93 6.41 -29.62
CA GLY A 196 12.20 6.51 -30.36
C GLY A 196 12.41 7.84 -31.10
N LYS A 197 11.53 8.84 -30.96
CA LYS A 197 11.75 10.18 -31.53
C LYS A 197 12.60 11.04 -30.59
N GLU A 198 13.80 11.39 -31.03
CA GLU A 198 14.75 12.19 -30.22
C GLU A 198 14.36 13.66 -30.05
N ASP A 199 13.57 14.20 -31.00
CA ASP A 199 13.16 15.61 -31.07
C ASP A 199 11.72 15.85 -30.58
N ASP A 200 11.19 14.99 -29.72
CA ASP A 200 9.86 15.20 -29.12
C ASP A 200 9.94 16.27 -28.03
N GLU A 201 9.12 17.32 -28.12
CA GLU A 201 9.03 18.40 -27.13
C GLU A 201 8.74 17.85 -25.72
N LEU A 202 8.01 16.73 -25.62
CA LEU A 202 7.72 16.09 -24.34
C LEU A 202 8.99 15.59 -23.64
N VAL A 203 9.94 15.02 -24.38
CA VAL A 203 11.17 14.45 -23.82
C VAL A 203 12.07 15.57 -23.31
N GLU A 204 12.19 16.66 -24.07
CA GLU A 204 13.00 17.81 -23.66
C GLU A 204 12.39 18.48 -22.42
N TRP A 205 11.08 18.67 -22.41
CA TRP A 205 10.36 19.22 -21.26
C TRP A 205 10.54 18.36 -20.00
N GLU A 206 10.30 17.05 -20.07
CA GLU A 206 10.48 16.15 -18.92
C GLU A 206 11.94 16.08 -18.46
N PHE A 207 12.90 16.06 -19.40
CA PHE A 207 14.31 16.01 -19.07
C PHE A 207 14.74 17.28 -18.33
N GLN A 208 14.28 18.45 -18.78
CA GLN A 208 14.52 19.72 -18.10
C GLN A 208 13.83 19.79 -16.73
N GLU A 209 12.58 19.34 -16.63
CA GLU A 209 11.83 19.26 -15.37
C GLU A 209 12.58 18.42 -14.33
N VAL A 210 13.01 17.21 -14.71
CA VAL A 210 13.77 16.33 -13.80
C VAL A 210 15.12 16.93 -13.43
N CYS A 211 15.81 17.58 -14.36
CA CYS A 211 17.08 18.26 -14.07
C CYS A 211 16.89 19.42 -13.09
N ALA A 212 15.89 20.27 -13.31
CA ALA A 212 15.56 21.40 -12.43
C ALA A 212 15.17 20.91 -11.02
N ALA A 213 14.32 19.89 -10.94
CA ALA A 213 13.91 19.28 -9.66
C ALA A 213 15.10 18.69 -8.90
N LEU A 214 16.06 18.07 -9.60
CA LEU A 214 17.27 17.53 -8.97
C LEU A 214 18.28 18.60 -8.56
N GLN A 215 18.37 19.71 -9.28
CA GLN A 215 19.18 20.87 -8.88
C GLN A 215 18.64 21.49 -7.59
N GLN A 216 17.32 21.73 -7.55
CA GLN A 216 16.65 22.21 -6.34
C GLN A 216 16.83 21.25 -5.16
N GLU A 217 16.86 19.94 -5.40
CA GLU A 217 17.17 18.95 -4.36
C GLU A 217 18.64 18.93 -3.93
N ALA A 218 19.57 19.27 -4.82
CA ALA A 218 21.00 19.34 -4.50
C ALA A 218 21.33 20.55 -3.61
N ASP A 219 20.59 21.64 -3.78
CA ASP A 219 20.70 22.85 -2.97
C ASP A 219 20.13 22.66 -1.55
N LEU A 220 19.28 21.65 -1.35
CA LEU A 220 18.72 21.30 -0.04
C LEU A 220 19.65 20.34 0.73
N PRO A 221 19.77 20.49 2.06
CA PRO A 221 20.54 19.56 2.88
C PRO A 221 19.99 18.13 2.73
N LYS A 222 20.89 17.13 2.74
CA LYS A 222 20.56 15.71 2.60
C LYS A 222 19.35 15.36 3.44
N SER A 223 18.29 14.87 2.80
CA SER A 223 17.05 14.55 3.50
C SER A 223 17.33 13.56 4.62
N SER A 224 16.71 13.75 5.77
CA SER A 224 16.79 12.93 6.98
C SER A 224 15.38 12.52 7.41
N TYR A 225 15.26 11.41 8.14
CA TYR A 225 13.97 11.00 8.71
C TYR A 225 13.43 12.05 9.70
N LEU A 226 14.31 12.87 10.28
CA LEU A 226 13.92 14.00 11.13
C LEU A 226 13.23 15.14 10.37
N ASP A 227 13.36 15.21 9.05
CA ASP A 227 12.75 16.28 8.24
C ASP A 227 11.23 16.16 8.17
N PHE A 228 10.68 14.98 8.44
CA PHE A 228 9.24 14.79 8.63
C PHE A 228 8.70 15.58 9.83
N PHE A 229 9.55 15.82 10.84
CA PHE A 229 9.17 16.53 12.06
C PHE A 229 9.52 18.02 12.04
N LYS A 230 10.29 18.51 11.05
CA LYS A 230 10.74 19.91 11.00
C LYS A 230 9.62 20.88 10.62
N THR A 231 8.84 20.57 9.59
CA THR A 231 7.84 21.50 9.02
C THR A 231 6.41 21.06 9.33
N ARG A 232 5.50 22.01 9.52
CA ARG A 232 4.07 21.74 9.78
C ARG A 232 3.41 20.93 8.65
N GLY A 233 3.74 21.23 7.38
CA GLY A 233 3.25 20.47 6.23
C GLY A 233 3.79 19.05 6.16
N ASN A 234 5.09 18.86 6.43
CA ASN A 234 5.69 17.52 6.51
C ASN A 234 5.09 16.66 7.63
N ARG A 235 4.75 17.26 8.78
CA ARG A 235 4.03 16.54 9.86
C ARG A 235 2.64 16.10 9.43
N ARG A 236 1.90 16.95 8.70
CA ARG A 236 0.58 16.59 8.14
C ARG A 236 0.69 15.46 7.11
N ARG A 237 1.69 15.52 6.23
CA ARG A 237 1.99 14.44 5.27
C ARG A 237 2.31 13.14 6.01
N LEU A 238 3.18 13.18 7.03
CA LEU A 238 3.51 12.01 7.84
C LEU A 238 2.27 11.41 8.52
N ILE A 239 1.41 12.23 9.12
CA ILE A 239 0.16 11.76 9.73
C ILE A 239 -0.72 11.08 8.69
N ALA A 240 -0.91 11.68 7.51
CA ALA A 240 -1.69 11.07 6.43
C ALA A 240 -1.12 9.72 5.97
N VAL A 241 0.21 9.62 5.79
CA VAL A 241 0.90 8.38 5.42
C VAL A 241 0.69 7.31 6.50
N VAL A 242 0.89 7.65 7.77
CA VAL A 242 0.72 6.73 8.90
C VAL A 242 -0.74 6.28 9.01
N THR A 243 -1.72 7.19 8.95
CA THR A 243 -3.13 6.82 9.05
C THR A 243 -3.59 5.96 7.88
N LEU A 244 -3.11 6.22 6.65
CA LEU A 244 -3.36 5.38 5.49
C LEU A 244 -2.75 3.98 5.65
N SER A 245 -1.50 3.91 6.13
CA SER A 245 -0.80 2.64 6.37
C SER A 245 -1.57 1.76 7.34
N VAL A 246 -1.97 2.33 8.48
CA VAL A 246 -2.77 1.63 9.49
C VAL A 246 -4.15 1.29 8.91
N GLY A 247 -4.74 2.20 8.14
CA GLY A 247 -6.05 2.04 7.50
C GLY A 247 -6.11 0.88 6.53
N THR A 248 -4.99 0.52 5.87
CA THR A 248 -4.95 -0.66 5.00
C THR A 248 -5.22 -1.98 5.71
N ASN A 249 -5.05 -2.04 7.04
CA ASN A 249 -5.21 -3.27 7.84
C ASN A 249 -6.30 -3.15 8.92
N TRP A 250 -6.48 -1.98 9.53
CA TRP A 250 -7.38 -1.83 10.69
C TRP A 250 -8.85 -1.63 10.32
N VAL A 251 -9.18 -1.46 9.04
CA VAL A 251 -10.57 -1.31 8.56
C VAL A 251 -11.34 -2.62 8.45
N GLY A 252 -10.77 -3.75 8.90
CA GLY A 252 -11.46 -5.04 9.04
C GLY A 252 -11.07 -6.13 8.06
N ASN A 253 -10.31 -5.81 7.01
CA ASN A 253 -9.87 -6.77 6.00
C ASN A 253 -9.10 -7.94 6.60
N GLY A 254 -8.37 -7.72 7.71
CA GLY A 254 -7.64 -8.77 8.41
C GLY A 254 -8.54 -9.89 8.95
N ILE A 255 -9.74 -9.59 9.48
CA ILE A 255 -10.66 -10.65 9.91
C ILE A 255 -11.11 -11.45 8.71
N VAL A 256 -11.57 -10.77 7.67
CA VAL A 256 -12.22 -11.48 6.57
C VAL A 256 -11.20 -12.24 5.73
N SER A 257 -9.96 -11.75 5.57
CA SER A 257 -8.90 -12.45 4.82
C SER A 257 -8.34 -13.65 5.59
N TYR A 258 -7.97 -13.45 6.87
CA TYR A 258 -7.22 -14.47 7.61
C TYR A 258 -8.14 -15.39 8.42
N TYR A 259 -9.32 -14.92 8.81
CA TYR A 259 -10.26 -15.64 9.66
C TYR A 259 -11.53 -16.06 8.91
N LEU A 260 -11.54 -16.01 7.57
CA LEU A 260 -12.68 -16.46 6.77
C LEU A 260 -13.12 -17.87 7.14
N THR A 261 -12.18 -18.80 7.29
CA THR A 261 -12.49 -20.20 7.57
C THR A 261 -13.14 -20.38 8.96
N PRO A 262 -12.56 -19.86 10.07
CA PRO A 262 -13.25 -19.83 11.36
C PRO A 262 -14.63 -19.17 11.31
N VAL A 263 -14.77 -18.04 10.60
CA VAL A 263 -16.04 -17.31 10.47
C VAL A 263 -17.08 -18.18 9.74
N LEU A 264 -16.73 -18.75 8.58
CA LEU A 264 -17.61 -19.65 7.81
C LEU A 264 -18.01 -20.89 8.62
N LYS A 265 -17.08 -21.49 9.38
CA LYS A 265 -17.37 -22.61 10.28
C LYS A 265 -18.32 -22.20 11.40
N SER A 266 -18.12 -21.02 12.00
CA SER A 266 -18.99 -20.49 13.05
C SER A 266 -20.41 -20.18 12.58
N VAL A 267 -20.61 -20.20 11.26
CA VAL A 267 -21.82 -19.84 10.54
C VAL A 267 -22.48 -21.10 9.90
N GLY A 268 -21.90 -22.29 10.14
CA GLY A 268 -22.45 -23.58 9.71
C GLY A 268 -21.87 -24.14 8.41
N VAL A 269 -20.90 -23.48 7.78
CA VAL A 269 -20.20 -23.99 6.58
C VAL A 269 -18.96 -24.76 7.01
N THR A 270 -19.06 -26.08 7.07
CA THR A 270 -17.98 -26.97 7.55
C THR A 270 -17.22 -27.67 6.42
N ASN A 271 -17.77 -27.70 5.20
CA ASN A 271 -17.15 -28.37 4.05
C ASN A 271 -15.90 -27.63 3.58
N ALA A 272 -14.74 -28.29 3.64
CA ALA A 272 -13.46 -27.71 3.23
C ALA A 272 -13.44 -27.24 1.76
N SER A 273 -14.11 -27.97 0.86
CA SER A 273 -14.23 -27.60 -0.56
C SER A 273 -15.04 -26.33 -0.77
N GLN A 274 -16.14 -26.15 -0.03
CA GLN A 274 -16.96 -24.93 -0.09
C GLN A 274 -16.19 -23.73 0.46
N ILE A 275 -15.48 -23.89 1.57
CA ILE A 275 -14.67 -22.82 2.16
C ILE A 275 -13.56 -22.38 1.20
N ALA A 276 -12.85 -23.33 0.59
CA ALA A 276 -11.81 -23.03 -0.38
C ALA A 276 -12.39 -22.39 -1.66
N GLY A 277 -13.56 -22.84 -2.13
CA GLY A 277 -14.28 -22.24 -3.24
C GLY A 277 -14.71 -20.79 -2.96
N ILE A 278 -15.22 -20.50 -1.75
CA ILE A 278 -15.57 -19.14 -1.32
C ILE A 278 -14.31 -18.27 -1.27
N ASN A 279 -13.20 -18.78 -0.73
CA ASN A 279 -11.94 -18.04 -0.67
C ASN A 279 -11.38 -17.73 -2.08
N GLY A 280 -11.44 -18.70 -3.01
CA GLY A 280 -11.05 -18.50 -4.41
C GLY A 280 -11.97 -17.51 -5.13
N GLY A 281 -13.28 -17.61 -4.91
CA GLY A 281 -14.27 -16.67 -5.44
C GLY A 281 -14.08 -15.26 -4.92
N LEU A 282 -13.76 -15.11 -3.63
CA LEU A 282 -13.46 -13.82 -3.01
C LEU A 282 -12.17 -13.22 -3.57
N ALA A 283 -11.12 -14.02 -3.76
CA ALA A 283 -9.88 -13.56 -4.38
C ALA A 283 -10.11 -13.09 -5.84
N ALA A 284 -10.97 -13.79 -6.60
CA ALA A 284 -11.32 -13.39 -7.96
C ALA A 284 -12.16 -12.10 -7.99
N TRP A 285 -13.14 -12.00 -7.09
CA TRP A 285 -13.95 -10.79 -6.89
C TRP A 285 -13.07 -9.58 -6.58
N ASN A 286 -12.14 -9.73 -5.65
CA ASN A 286 -11.25 -8.66 -5.24
C ASN A 286 -10.31 -8.24 -6.37
N LEU A 287 -9.80 -9.21 -7.15
CA LEU A 287 -8.97 -8.90 -8.31
C LEU A 287 -9.73 -8.06 -9.34
N VAL A 288 -10.94 -8.48 -9.72
CA VAL A 288 -11.75 -7.77 -10.72
C VAL A 288 -12.07 -6.35 -10.24
N LEU A 289 -12.52 -6.20 -9.00
CA LEU A 289 -12.87 -4.88 -8.47
C LEU A 289 -11.66 -3.97 -8.25
N ALA A 290 -10.54 -4.50 -7.77
CA ALA A 290 -9.31 -3.72 -7.62
C ALA A 290 -8.79 -3.19 -8.97
N LEU A 291 -8.84 -4.00 -10.03
CA LEU A 291 -8.46 -3.57 -11.37
C LEU A 291 -9.43 -2.53 -11.91
N LEU A 292 -10.74 -2.77 -11.83
CA LEU A 292 -11.76 -1.80 -12.28
C LEU A 292 -11.64 -0.46 -11.53
N ALA A 293 -11.40 -0.50 -10.22
CA ALA A 293 -11.18 0.68 -9.41
C ALA A 293 -9.89 1.41 -9.80
N GLY A 294 -8.80 0.68 -10.02
CA GLY A 294 -7.53 1.24 -10.48
C GLY A 294 -7.64 1.98 -11.80
N PHE A 295 -8.34 1.40 -12.79
CA PHE A 295 -8.59 2.06 -14.09
C PHE A 295 -9.50 3.29 -14.00
N ASN A 296 -10.41 3.34 -13.02
CA ASN A 296 -11.37 4.44 -12.87
C ASN A 296 -10.98 5.47 -11.79
N VAL A 297 -9.79 5.35 -11.20
CA VAL A 297 -9.36 6.17 -10.06
C VAL A 297 -9.39 7.68 -10.35
N GLU A 298 -9.18 8.08 -11.61
CA GLU A 298 -9.12 9.48 -12.00
C GLU A 298 -10.50 10.15 -12.18
N ARG A 299 -11.57 9.37 -12.36
CA ARG A 299 -12.89 9.93 -12.72
C ARG A 299 -13.58 10.61 -11.54
N VAL A 300 -13.58 10.01 -10.35
CA VAL A 300 -14.44 10.42 -9.23
C VAL A 300 -13.74 11.37 -8.23
N GLY A 301 -12.40 11.35 -8.16
CA GLY A 301 -11.63 12.10 -7.15
C GLY A 301 -11.34 11.28 -5.89
N ARG A 302 -10.25 11.58 -5.19
CA ARG A 302 -9.70 10.69 -4.16
C ARG A 302 -10.53 10.73 -2.87
N ARG A 303 -10.95 11.92 -2.43
CA ARG A 303 -11.72 12.11 -1.20
C ARG A 303 -13.12 11.47 -1.26
N PRO A 304 -13.95 11.66 -2.29
CA PRO A 304 -15.26 11.00 -2.35
C PRO A 304 -15.13 9.48 -2.43
N ILE A 305 -14.12 8.95 -3.12
CA ILE A 305 -13.85 7.49 -3.17
C ILE A 305 -13.59 6.94 -1.76
N PHE A 306 -12.77 7.63 -0.94
CA PHE A 306 -12.55 7.23 0.46
C PHE A 306 -13.84 7.21 1.29
N PHE A 307 -14.70 8.23 1.17
CA PHE A 307 -15.96 8.26 1.92
C PHE A 307 -16.95 7.18 1.47
N ILE A 308 -17.11 6.97 0.16
CA ILE A 308 -17.96 5.92 -0.40
C ILE A 308 -17.50 4.55 0.12
N SER A 309 -16.19 4.31 0.13
CA SER A 309 -15.60 3.08 0.66
C SER A 309 -15.87 2.90 2.15
N PHE A 310 -15.59 3.90 2.99
CA PHE A 310 -15.83 3.79 4.43
C PHE A 310 -17.31 3.60 4.79
N ILE A 311 -18.21 4.33 4.14
CA ILE A 311 -19.65 4.21 4.36
C ILE A 311 -20.15 2.83 3.93
N GLY A 312 -19.75 2.36 2.75
CA GLY A 312 -20.12 1.03 2.26
C GLY A 312 -19.58 -0.10 3.12
N MET A 313 -18.34 0.00 3.59
CA MET A 313 -17.74 -0.94 4.55
C MET A 313 -18.49 -0.93 5.90
N PHE A 314 -18.86 0.25 6.40
CA PHE A 314 -19.59 0.40 7.66
C PHE A 314 -20.94 -0.32 7.60
N PHE A 315 -21.78 -0.02 6.60
CA PHE A 315 -23.08 -0.67 6.47
C PHE A 315 -22.96 -2.18 6.25
N SER A 316 -21.99 -2.62 5.45
CA SER A 316 -21.75 -4.05 5.23
C SER A 316 -21.42 -4.77 6.55
N TYR A 317 -20.59 -4.18 7.42
CA TYR A 317 -20.32 -4.76 8.74
C TYR A 317 -21.49 -4.70 9.72
N VAL A 318 -22.37 -3.70 9.62
CA VAL A 318 -23.61 -3.67 10.42
C VAL A 318 -24.47 -4.89 10.07
N PHE A 319 -24.62 -5.21 8.79
CA PHE A 319 -25.36 -6.39 8.35
C PHE A 319 -24.67 -7.69 8.77
N VAL A 320 -23.35 -7.80 8.58
CA VAL A 320 -22.58 -8.98 9.01
C VAL A 320 -22.72 -9.20 10.51
N MET A 321 -22.63 -8.15 11.33
CA MET A 321 -22.79 -8.23 12.78
C MET A 321 -24.22 -8.65 13.17
N GLY A 322 -25.25 -8.05 12.57
CA GLY A 322 -26.64 -8.36 12.84
C GLY A 322 -27.01 -9.80 12.47
N LEU A 323 -26.58 -10.27 11.29
CA LEU A 323 -26.79 -11.64 10.83
C LEU A 323 -26.02 -12.66 11.67
N SER A 324 -24.77 -12.34 12.04
CA SER A 324 -23.98 -13.20 12.94
C SER A 324 -24.62 -13.33 14.33
N ALA A 325 -25.19 -12.24 14.86
CA ALA A 325 -25.94 -12.26 16.12
C ALA A 325 -27.25 -13.06 16.01
N GLY A 326 -27.95 -12.95 14.87
CA GLY A 326 -29.15 -13.73 14.57
C GLY A 326 -28.85 -15.23 14.47
N PHE A 327 -27.76 -15.60 13.79
CA PHE A 327 -27.28 -16.98 13.70
C PHE A 327 -26.92 -17.54 15.09
N ALA A 328 -26.21 -16.78 15.91
CA ALA A 328 -25.82 -17.19 17.26
C ALA A 328 -27.02 -17.46 18.19
N LYS A 329 -28.16 -16.79 17.97
CA LYS A 329 -29.39 -16.99 18.77
C LYS A 329 -30.28 -18.11 18.25
N THR A 330 -30.34 -18.31 16.93
CA THR A 330 -31.35 -19.17 16.30
C THR A 330 -30.79 -20.48 15.75
N GLY A 331 -29.48 -20.54 15.47
CA GLY A 331 -28.83 -21.72 14.87
C GLY A 331 -29.27 -22.04 13.44
N HIS A 332 -30.11 -21.20 12.79
CA HIS A 332 -30.58 -21.47 11.44
C HIS A 332 -29.48 -21.26 10.39
N SER A 333 -29.07 -22.34 9.73
CA SER A 333 -28.04 -22.34 8.67
C SER A 333 -28.28 -21.29 7.57
N ALA A 334 -29.54 -20.99 7.22
CA ALA A 334 -29.89 -19.98 6.23
C ALA A 334 -29.43 -18.55 6.61
N ILE A 335 -29.53 -18.18 7.90
CA ILE A 335 -29.07 -16.87 8.40
C ILE A 335 -27.55 -16.80 8.32
N GLY A 336 -26.90 -17.94 8.50
CA GLY A 336 -25.46 -18.02 8.38
C GLY A 336 -24.96 -17.80 6.95
N VAL A 337 -25.54 -18.53 5.97
CA VAL A 337 -25.19 -18.37 4.55
C VAL A 337 -25.40 -16.93 4.07
N ALA A 338 -26.39 -16.22 4.63
CA ALA A 338 -26.64 -14.81 4.31
C ALA A 338 -25.48 -13.86 4.69
N VAL A 339 -24.55 -14.25 5.57
CA VAL A 339 -23.36 -13.44 5.90
C VAL A 339 -22.41 -13.35 4.71
N ILE A 340 -22.34 -14.39 3.87
CA ILE A 340 -21.32 -14.52 2.81
C ILE A 340 -21.43 -13.39 1.78
N PRO A 341 -22.61 -13.08 1.18
CA PRO A 341 -22.72 -11.98 0.23
C PRO A 341 -22.31 -10.61 0.80
N PHE A 342 -22.60 -10.33 2.07
CA PHE A 342 -22.18 -9.07 2.69
C PHE A 342 -20.67 -8.98 2.90
N LEU A 343 -19.96 -10.10 3.03
CA LEU A 343 -18.49 -10.11 3.02
C LEU A 343 -17.94 -9.74 1.64
N PHE A 344 -18.57 -10.21 0.55
CA PHE A 344 -18.19 -9.81 -0.82
C PHE A 344 -18.46 -8.32 -1.06
N ILE A 345 -19.61 -7.82 -0.61
CA ILE A 345 -19.95 -6.39 -0.71
C ILE A 345 -18.94 -5.54 0.09
N TYR A 346 -18.59 -5.98 1.30
CA TYR A 346 -17.54 -5.33 2.12
C TYR A 346 -16.22 -5.21 1.34
N TYR A 347 -15.74 -6.31 0.75
CA TYR A 347 -14.51 -6.25 -0.06
C TYR A 347 -14.65 -5.40 -1.30
N GLY A 348 -15.84 -5.36 -1.91
CA GLY A 348 -16.06 -4.48 -3.05
C GLY A 348 -15.87 -3.01 -2.70
N PHE A 349 -16.37 -2.58 -1.53
CA PHE A 349 -16.11 -1.22 -1.04
C PHE A 349 -14.66 -1.01 -0.60
N TYR A 350 -14.02 -2.03 -0.01
CA TYR A 350 -12.60 -1.97 0.34
C TYR A 350 -11.73 -1.78 -0.91
N ASP A 351 -11.95 -2.56 -1.96
CA ASP A 351 -11.14 -2.57 -3.18
C ASP A 351 -11.30 -1.33 -4.04
N ILE A 352 -12.43 -0.62 -3.92
CA ILE A 352 -12.65 0.67 -4.59
C ILE A 352 -11.66 1.75 -4.09
N ALA A 353 -11.25 1.72 -2.82
CA ALA A 353 -10.42 2.76 -2.23
C ALA A 353 -9.15 2.24 -1.57
N MET A 354 -9.28 1.35 -0.58
CA MET A 354 -8.18 0.91 0.30
C MET A 354 -7.15 0.03 -0.40
N THR A 355 -7.47 -0.55 -1.55
CA THR A 355 -6.51 -1.27 -2.36
C THR A 355 -5.66 -0.31 -3.21
N PRO A 356 -6.23 0.47 -4.15
CA PRO A 356 -5.43 1.31 -5.04
C PRO A 356 -4.88 2.59 -4.38
N LEU A 357 -5.65 3.24 -3.51
CA LEU A 357 -5.32 4.60 -3.06
C LEU A 357 -4.18 4.67 -2.04
N PRO A 358 -4.01 3.79 -1.05
CA PRO A 358 -3.02 4.04 0.00
C PRO A 358 -1.58 4.16 -0.51
N TYR A 359 -1.17 3.31 -1.45
CA TYR A 359 0.14 3.41 -2.07
C TYR A 359 0.20 4.60 -3.03
N HIS A 360 -0.78 4.74 -3.92
CA HIS A 360 -0.80 5.79 -4.93
C HIS A 360 -0.86 7.20 -4.30
N TYR A 361 -1.83 7.44 -3.41
CA TYR A 361 -1.97 8.69 -2.68
C TYR A 361 -0.75 9.01 -1.83
N SER A 362 -0.14 8.02 -1.17
CA SER A 362 1.11 8.26 -0.41
C SER A 362 2.24 8.76 -1.32
N THR A 363 2.34 8.26 -2.55
CA THR A 363 3.33 8.76 -3.52
C THR A 363 3.01 10.14 -4.08
N GLU A 364 1.73 10.52 -4.17
CA GLU A 364 1.29 11.85 -4.60
C GLU A 364 1.57 12.92 -3.53
N ILE A 365 1.30 12.63 -2.26
CA ILE A 365 1.45 13.63 -1.18
C ILE A 365 2.89 13.83 -0.71
N LEU A 366 3.78 12.87 -0.97
CA LEU A 366 5.16 12.92 -0.52
C LEU A 366 6.04 13.64 -1.55
N PRO A 367 6.79 14.68 -1.13
CA PRO A 367 7.77 15.31 -2.01
C PRO A 367 8.86 14.30 -2.34
N TYR A 368 9.44 14.44 -3.52
CA TYR A 368 10.32 13.44 -4.10
C TYR A 368 11.50 13.03 -3.20
N ASN A 369 12.16 14.01 -2.56
CA ASN A 369 13.26 13.81 -1.60
C ASN A 369 12.90 13.00 -0.34
N LEU A 370 11.62 12.98 0.03
CA LEU A 370 11.08 12.26 1.19
C LEU A 370 10.25 11.04 0.77
N ARG A 371 9.97 10.84 -0.53
CA ARG A 371 9.06 9.79 -1.00
C ARG A 371 9.52 8.40 -0.63
N SER A 372 10.76 8.05 -0.94
CA SER A 372 11.30 6.71 -0.63
C SER A 372 11.32 6.44 0.89
N LYS A 373 11.65 7.46 1.70
CA LYS A 373 11.60 7.40 3.17
C LYS A 373 10.19 7.27 3.72
N GLY A 374 9.25 8.01 3.15
CA GLY A 374 7.84 7.96 3.55
C GLY A 374 7.20 6.64 3.16
N LEU A 375 7.57 6.04 2.01
CA LEU A 375 7.18 4.69 1.64
C LEU A 375 7.80 3.61 2.55
N ALA A 376 9.03 3.82 3.03
CA ALA A 376 9.62 2.96 4.04
C ALA A 376 8.83 3.03 5.36
N ILE A 377 8.52 4.23 5.85
CA ILE A 377 7.65 4.41 7.03
C ILE A 377 6.28 3.76 6.79
N PHE A 378 5.68 3.98 5.62
CA PHE A 378 4.39 3.40 5.24
C PHE A 378 4.43 1.88 5.37
N THR A 379 5.44 1.26 4.77
CA THR A 379 5.63 -0.20 4.77
C THR A 379 5.89 -0.71 6.19
N SER A 380 6.72 -0.04 6.98
CA SER A 380 6.99 -0.43 8.37
C SER A 380 5.73 -0.36 9.23
N VAL A 381 4.99 0.74 9.16
CA VAL A 381 3.73 0.93 9.91
C VAL A 381 2.66 -0.07 9.45
N GLN A 382 2.56 -0.31 8.14
CA GLN A 382 1.66 -1.33 7.59
C GLN A 382 1.96 -2.71 8.18
N ASN A 383 3.23 -3.10 8.25
CA ASN A 383 3.62 -4.40 8.80
C ASN A 383 3.42 -4.48 10.32
N ILE A 384 3.63 -3.39 11.07
CA ILE A 384 3.30 -3.31 12.50
C ILE A 384 1.79 -3.49 12.71
N ALA A 385 0.97 -2.76 11.94
CA ALA A 385 -0.48 -2.83 12.02
C ALA A 385 -0.99 -4.25 11.67
N ASN A 386 -0.38 -4.90 10.68
CA ASN A 386 -0.73 -6.26 10.30
C ASN A 386 -0.31 -7.29 11.36
N ALA A 387 0.91 -7.17 11.91
CA ALA A 387 1.34 -8.00 13.03
C ALA A 387 0.38 -7.87 14.23
N PHE A 388 0.01 -6.65 14.58
CA PHE A 388 -0.97 -6.38 15.65
C PHE A 388 -2.32 -7.07 15.38
N ASN A 389 -2.89 -6.93 14.18
CA ASN A 389 -4.13 -7.61 13.80
C ASN A 389 -4.02 -9.14 13.90
N GLN A 390 -2.91 -9.72 13.45
CA GLN A 390 -2.73 -11.17 13.48
C GLN A 390 -2.73 -11.71 14.91
N PHE A 391 -2.20 -10.96 15.88
CA PHE A 391 -2.29 -11.33 17.29
C PHE A 391 -3.67 -11.02 17.90
N VAL A 392 -4.17 -9.81 17.74
CA VAL A 392 -5.36 -9.33 18.47
C VAL A 392 -6.65 -9.93 17.95
N ASN A 393 -6.81 -10.09 16.62
CA ASN A 393 -8.06 -10.54 16.03
C ASN A 393 -8.44 -11.93 16.55
N SER A 394 -7.46 -12.80 16.70
CA SER A 394 -7.68 -14.16 17.20
C SER A 394 -8.13 -14.21 18.67
N ILE A 395 -7.51 -13.39 19.53
CA ILE A 395 -7.85 -13.29 20.96
C ILE A 395 -9.25 -12.71 21.10
N ALA A 396 -9.54 -11.65 20.34
CA ALA A 396 -10.81 -10.97 20.39
C ALA A 396 -11.97 -11.80 19.81
N LEU A 397 -11.74 -12.56 18.73
CA LEU A 397 -12.73 -13.49 18.19
C LEU A 397 -13.03 -14.63 19.17
N ALA A 398 -12.01 -15.13 19.89
CA ALA A 398 -12.20 -16.15 20.91
C ALA A 398 -12.98 -15.63 22.14
N ALA A 399 -12.74 -14.38 22.55
CA ALA A 399 -13.37 -13.81 23.74
C ALA A 399 -14.77 -13.24 23.49
N ILE A 400 -15.00 -12.62 22.32
CA ILE A 400 -16.19 -11.78 22.08
C ILE A 400 -16.95 -12.16 20.80
N SER A 401 -16.44 -13.11 20.01
CA SER A 401 -17.07 -13.70 18.82
C SER A 401 -17.72 -12.66 17.91
N TRP A 402 -19.05 -12.65 17.77
CA TRP A 402 -19.77 -11.75 16.87
C TRP A 402 -19.76 -10.27 17.31
N LYS A 403 -19.57 -9.97 18.60
CA LYS A 403 -19.53 -8.57 19.06
C LYS A 403 -18.23 -7.88 18.64
N TYR A 404 -17.22 -8.64 18.20
CA TYR A 404 -15.96 -8.07 17.75
C TYR A 404 -16.12 -7.19 16.50
N TYR A 405 -17.13 -7.46 15.65
CA TYR A 405 -17.47 -6.60 14.52
C TYR A 405 -17.85 -5.17 14.95
N ALA A 406 -18.37 -4.97 16.17
CA ALA A 406 -18.68 -3.63 16.69
C ALA A 406 -17.42 -2.76 16.88
N VAL A 407 -16.28 -3.38 17.19
CA VAL A 407 -15.00 -2.65 17.30
C VAL A 407 -14.61 -2.08 15.94
N TYR A 408 -14.78 -2.84 14.86
CA TYR A 408 -14.49 -2.36 13.51
C TYR A 408 -15.47 -1.30 13.04
N LEU A 409 -16.74 -1.35 13.44
CA LEU A 409 -17.68 -0.26 13.19
C LEU A 409 -17.21 1.05 13.84
N ALA A 410 -16.75 0.99 15.09
CA ALA A 410 -16.19 2.16 15.77
C ALA A 410 -14.91 2.67 15.07
N VAL A 411 -14.01 1.76 14.69
CA VAL A 411 -12.78 2.10 13.97
C VAL A 411 -13.08 2.74 12.61
N LEU A 412 -14.06 2.23 11.86
CA LEU A 412 -14.49 2.81 10.58
C LEU A 412 -15.04 4.22 10.75
N LEU A 413 -15.82 4.49 11.80
CA LEU A 413 -16.29 5.85 12.12
C LEU A 413 -15.13 6.79 12.45
N CYS A 414 -14.14 6.34 13.24
CA CYS A 414 -12.93 7.11 13.49
C CYS A 414 -12.18 7.41 12.19
N TYR A 415 -12.07 6.45 11.28
CA TYR A 415 -11.43 6.65 9.98
C TYR A 415 -12.19 7.62 9.08
N MET A 416 -13.53 7.64 9.12
CA MET A 416 -14.31 8.66 8.41
C MET A 416 -13.98 10.08 8.92
N VAL A 417 -13.84 10.25 10.24
CA VAL A 417 -13.44 11.53 10.85
C VAL A 417 -12.02 11.91 10.46
N ILE A 418 -11.07 10.96 10.54
CA ILE A 418 -9.68 11.18 10.15
C ILE A 418 -9.60 11.58 8.67
N ALA A 419 -10.31 10.88 7.79
CA ALA A 419 -10.34 11.18 6.36
C ALA A 419 -10.92 12.57 6.07
N TYR A 420 -11.88 13.05 6.87
CA TYR A 420 -12.45 14.39 6.72
C TYR A 420 -11.43 15.51 7.00
N PHE A 421 -10.56 15.32 7.99
CA PHE A 421 -9.61 16.34 8.44
C PHE A 421 -8.24 16.24 7.75
N PHE A 422 -7.74 15.01 7.51
CA PHE A 422 -6.34 14.78 7.12
C PHE A 422 -6.14 14.40 5.66
N TYR A 423 -7.20 14.03 4.91
CA TYR A 423 -7.08 13.67 3.49
C TYR A 423 -7.61 14.80 2.59
N PRO A 424 -6.74 15.72 2.12
CA PRO A 424 -7.11 16.67 1.09
C PRO A 424 -7.37 15.99 -0.26
N GLU A 425 -8.16 16.63 -1.11
CA GLU A 425 -8.38 16.19 -2.48
C GLU A 425 -7.15 16.52 -3.32
N THR A 426 -6.62 15.53 -4.05
CA THR A 426 -5.42 15.65 -4.91
C THR A 426 -5.75 15.61 -6.40
N LYS A 427 -7.04 15.43 -6.78
CA LYS A 427 -7.43 15.35 -8.20
C LYS A 427 -7.09 16.62 -8.97
N GLY A 428 -6.31 16.46 -10.04
CA GLY A 428 -6.03 17.51 -11.02
C GLY A 428 -4.99 18.53 -10.60
N LEU A 429 -4.29 18.31 -9.48
CA LEU A 429 -3.20 19.17 -9.02
C LEU A 429 -1.85 18.61 -9.45
N ALA A 430 -0.93 19.47 -9.85
CA ALA A 430 0.47 19.11 -10.06
C ALA A 430 1.13 18.72 -8.72
N LEU A 431 2.21 17.92 -8.78
CA LEU A 431 2.90 17.44 -7.59
C LEU A 431 3.46 18.59 -6.74
N GLU A 432 3.87 19.70 -7.36
CA GLU A 432 4.29 20.92 -6.65
C GLU A 432 3.12 21.62 -5.94
N GLU A 433 1.94 21.66 -6.57
CA GLU A 433 0.72 22.30 -6.03
C GLU A 433 0.13 21.52 -4.85
N ILE A 434 0.23 20.18 -4.88
CA ILE A 434 -0.06 19.33 -3.72
C ILE A 434 0.89 19.68 -2.57
N GLY A 435 2.14 20.04 -2.89
CA GLY A 435 3.11 20.54 -1.92
C GLY A 435 2.55 21.72 -1.10
N VAL A 436 2.12 22.76 -1.81
CA VAL A 436 1.50 23.98 -1.27
C VAL A 436 0.27 23.68 -0.41
N LEU A 437 -0.57 22.72 -0.81
CA LEU A 437 -1.79 22.35 -0.08
C LEU A 437 -1.54 21.85 1.35
N PHE A 438 -0.37 21.22 1.59
CA PHE A 438 0.02 20.75 2.92
C PHE A 438 0.78 21.80 3.72
N ASP A 439 1.49 22.71 3.06
CA ASP A 439 2.34 23.72 3.69
C ASP A 439 1.55 24.97 4.16
N TYR A 440 0.40 25.29 3.54
CA TYR A 440 -0.47 26.42 3.95
C TYR A 440 -1.72 25.98 4.75
N SER A 441 -2.36 26.94 5.45
CA SER A 441 -3.61 26.67 6.18
C SER A 441 -4.74 26.25 5.23
N ARG A 442 -5.71 25.45 5.69
CA ARG A 442 -6.82 24.90 4.86
C ARG A 442 -7.61 25.99 4.12
N ASP A 443 -7.66 27.18 4.70
CA ASP A 443 -8.34 28.35 4.13
C ASP A 443 -7.45 29.15 3.16
N GLU A 444 -6.14 29.19 3.38
CA GLU A 444 -5.17 29.82 2.48
C GLU A 444 -4.95 29.01 1.21
N ALA A 445 -4.83 27.68 1.34
CA ALA A 445 -4.68 26.80 0.17
C ALA A 445 -5.97 26.75 -0.67
N ARG A 446 -7.15 26.92 -0.06
CA ARG A 446 -8.42 27.07 -0.79
C ARG A 446 -8.55 28.42 -1.49
N LYS A 447 -8.00 29.49 -0.91
CA LYS A 447 -7.93 30.80 -1.56
C LYS A 447 -6.95 30.76 -2.73
N MET A 448 -5.72 30.27 -2.53
CA MET A 448 -4.73 30.13 -3.59
C MET A 448 -5.17 29.17 -4.72
N ALA A 449 -5.84 28.06 -4.41
CA ALA A 449 -6.39 27.19 -5.45
C ALA A 449 -7.52 27.86 -6.25
N ARG A 450 -8.34 28.71 -5.63
CA ARG A 450 -9.34 29.51 -6.35
C ARG A 450 -8.72 30.62 -7.17
N GLU A 451 -7.64 31.24 -6.66
CA GLU A 451 -6.90 32.30 -7.34
C GLU A 451 -6.08 31.77 -8.52
N ALA A 452 -5.46 30.57 -8.41
CA ALA A 452 -4.75 29.90 -9.49
C ALA A 452 -5.67 29.47 -10.64
N TYR A 453 -6.93 29.09 -10.33
CA TYR A 453 -7.96 28.86 -11.36
C TYR A 453 -8.48 30.16 -12.00
N ALA A 454 -8.32 31.30 -11.34
CA ALA A 454 -8.78 32.60 -11.84
C ALA A 454 -7.71 33.36 -12.65
N HIS A 455 -6.42 33.17 -12.34
CA HIS A 455 -5.29 33.80 -13.03
C HIS A 455 -4.09 32.83 -13.15
N PRO A 456 -3.74 32.36 -14.37
CA PRO A 456 -2.66 31.40 -14.60
C PRO A 456 -1.27 32.08 -14.65
N THR A 457 -0.92 32.84 -13.63
CA THR A 457 0.45 33.36 -13.44
C THR A 457 0.92 33.08 -12.02
N LEU A 458 1.96 32.26 -11.90
CA LEU A 458 2.57 31.81 -10.65
C LEU A 458 2.95 33.01 -9.74
N PRO A 459 2.65 32.98 -8.42
CA PRO A 459 3.13 34.01 -7.51
C PRO A 459 4.64 33.83 -7.30
N ASN A 460 5.41 34.86 -7.63
CA ASN A 460 6.83 34.94 -7.32
C ASN A 460 7.01 35.20 -5.80
N PRO A 461 7.72 34.34 -5.05
CA PRO A 461 7.89 34.50 -3.60
C PRO A 461 8.67 35.76 -3.18
N ASN A 462 9.30 36.48 -4.11
CA ASN A 462 10.23 37.58 -3.81
C ASN A 462 9.64 38.99 -3.96
N LYS A 463 8.31 39.16 -3.96
CA LYS A 463 7.68 40.48 -4.19
C LYS A 463 7.02 41.12 -2.96
N GLN A 464 7.50 40.80 -1.76
CA GLN A 464 6.91 41.34 -0.52
C GLN A 464 7.67 42.50 0.15
N ASP A 465 8.76 43.01 -0.43
CA ASP A 465 9.57 44.03 0.27
C ASP A 465 9.73 45.40 -0.44
N ASP A 466 9.23 45.62 -1.67
CA ASP A 466 9.53 46.86 -2.43
C ASP A 466 8.44 47.95 -2.45
N GLU A 467 7.23 47.71 -1.92
CA GLU A 467 6.16 48.73 -1.93
C GLU A 467 6.11 49.63 -0.69
N SER A 468 7.08 49.53 0.23
CA SER A 468 7.11 50.34 1.46
C SER A 468 8.07 51.54 1.44
N GLN A 469 8.79 51.82 0.33
CA GLN A 469 9.75 52.94 0.26
C GLN A 469 9.55 53.96 -0.88
N VAL A 470 8.44 53.92 -1.63
CA VAL A 470 8.15 54.94 -2.66
C VAL A 470 6.98 55.81 -2.23
N GLY A 471 7.23 56.76 -1.33
CA GLY A 471 6.20 57.69 -0.89
C GLY A 471 6.62 58.62 0.24
N LYS A 472 7.64 59.45 0.02
CA LYS A 472 7.87 60.76 0.68
C LYS A 472 9.20 61.39 0.22
N HIS A 473 9.24 61.85 -1.03
CA HIS A 473 10.10 62.98 -1.38
C HIS A 473 9.33 63.88 -2.34
N GLU A 474 8.77 64.94 -1.76
CA GLU A 474 8.10 66.04 -2.42
C GLU A 474 9.17 67.07 -2.82
N PRO A 475 9.30 67.47 -4.11
CA PRO A 475 10.20 68.55 -4.50
C PRO A 475 9.52 69.91 -4.31
N ARG A 476 10.19 70.80 -3.56
CA ARG A 476 9.83 72.23 -3.45
C ARG A 476 9.99 72.90 -4.81
N HIS A 477 8.91 73.49 -5.30
CA HIS A 477 8.92 74.51 -6.36
C HIS A 477 9.54 75.81 -5.83
N LEU A 478 10.48 76.37 -6.58
CA LEU A 478 10.84 77.79 -6.58
C LEU A 478 11.04 78.19 -8.04
N GLU A 479 10.18 79.05 -8.57
CA GLU A 479 10.59 80.13 -9.48
C GLU A 479 9.49 81.19 -9.66
N SER A 480 9.89 82.43 -9.39
CA SER A 480 9.43 83.74 -9.92
C SER A 480 7.98 84.20 -9.80
N SER A 481 7.80 85.25 -8.97
CA SER A 481 7.08 86.53 -9.19
C SER A 481 6.16 86.90 -8.04
#